data_AF-A0A6L6JGQ2-F1
#
_entry.id   AF-A0A6L6JGQ2-F1
#
_cell.length_a   1.000
_cell.length_b   1.000
_cell.length_c   1.000
_cell.angle_alpha   90.00
_cell.angle_beta   90.00
_cell.angle_gamma   90.00
#
_symmetry.space_group_name_H-M   'P 1'
#
loop_
_entity.id
_entity.type
_entity.pdbx_description
1 polymer ?
#
loop_
_entity_poly.entity_id
_entity_poly.type
_entity_poly.pdbx_seq_one_letter_code
_entity_poly.pdbx_strand_id
1 'polypeptide(L)' 'MNGAALASLGRSQIKAAHNDSITRRIKAYFVGRRIERRTLDELGMTTDRELADLGLSRYDVRRVAELAGRQAAEKYLAG' A
#
# COMPACT_ATOMS: atom_id res chain seq x y z
N MET A 1 14.91 18.73 -39.42
CA MET A 1 14.62 18.08 -38.12
C MET A 1 13.38 17.22 -38.31
N ASN A 2 13.51 15.89 -38.28
CA ASN A 2 12.50 14.96 -38.79
C ASN A 2 11.44 14.62 -37.73
N GLY A 3 10.15 14.74 -38.06
CA GLY A 3 9.02 14.46 -37.16
C GLY A 3 8.96 13.02 -36.60
N ALA A 4 9.67 12.07 -37.23
CA ALA A 4 9.82 10.71 -36.74
C ALA A 4 10.56 10.61 -35.39
N ALA A 5 11.51 11.51 -35.13
CA ALA A 5 12.28 11.54 -33.88
C ALA A 5 11.45 12.07 -32.70
N LEU A 6 10.57 13.05 -32.93
CA LEU A 6 9.64 13.55 -31.90
C LEU A 6 8.60 12.49 -31.51
N ALA A 7 8.12 11.71 -32.48
CA ALA A 7 7.17 10.63 -32.23
C ALA A 7 7.77 9.43 -31.47
N SER A 8 9.05 9.10 -31.69
CA SER A 8 9.73 8.04 -30.94
C SER A 8 10.05 8.43 -29.49
N LEU A 9 10.42 9.70 -29.27
CA LEU A 9 10.62 10.27 -27.94
C LEU A 9 9.32 10.24 -27.11
N GLY A 10 8.19 10.64 -27.70
CA GLY A 10 6.89 10.59 -27.04
C GLY A 10 6.49 9.17 -26.60
N ARG A 11 6.69 8.15 -27.45
CA ARG A 11 6.40 6.75 -27.11
C ARG A 11 7.29 6.20 -26.00
N SER A 12 8.57 6.60 -25.96
CA SER A 12 9.50 6.18 -24.91
C SER A 12 9.12 6.77 -23.54
N GLN A 13 8.76 8.05 -23.51
CA GLN A 13 8.31 8.74 -22.30
C GLN A 13 7.02 8.13 -21.74
N ILE A 14 6.04 7.80 -22.59
CA ILE A 14 4.78 7.15 -22.17
C ILE A 14 5.04 5.78 -21.53
N LYS A 15 5.93 4.96 -22.12
CA LYS A 15 6.29 3.64 -21.56
C LYS A 15 7.01 3.77 -20.21
N ALA A 16 7.93 4.72 -20.08
CA ALA A 16 8.65 4.97 -18.84
C ALA A 16 7.70 5.39 -17.70
N ALA A 17 6.78 6.33 -17.97
CA ALA A 17 5.78 6.77 -17.01
C ALA A 17 4.80 5.64 -16.61
N HIS A 18 4.40 4.80 -17.56
CA HIS A 18 3.55 3.65 -17.28
C HIS A 18 4.25 2.61 -16.38
N ASN A 19 5.51 2.28 -16.68
CA ASN A 19 6.30 1.36 -15.86
C ASN A 19 6.51 1.91 -14.44
N ASP A 20 6.74 3.22 -14.29
CA ASP A 20 6.86 3.85 -12.98
C ASP A 20 5.55 3.68 -12.17
N SER A 21 4.40 3.95 -12.79
CA SER A 21 3.08 3.75 -12.13
C SER A 21 2.83 2.31 -11.68
N ILE A 22 3.25 1.32 -12.47
CA ILE A 22 3.11 -0.10 -12.12
C ILE A 22 4.02 -0.43 -10.93
N THR A 23 5.30 -0.06 -11.02
CA THR A 23 6.27 -0.37 -9.95
C THR A 23 5.89 0.31 -8.64
N ARG A 24 5.33 1.53 -8.69
CA ARG A 24 4.80 2.23 -7.52
C ARG A 24 3.63 1.49 -6.89
N ARG A 25 2.70 0.96 -7.68
CA ARG A 25 1.57 0.14 -7.17
C ARG A 25 2.04 -1.16 -6.54
N ILE A 26 3.04 -1.82 -7.13
CA ILE A 26 3.64 -3.03 -6.56
C ILE A 26 4.28 -2.71 -5.21
N LYS A 27 5.09 -1.65 -5.12
CA LYS A 27 5.69 -1.20 -3.86
C LYS A 27 4.63 -0.85 -2.82
N ALA A 28 3.57 -0.12 -3.20
CA ALA A 28 2.45 0.22 -2.32
C ALA A 28 1.80 -1.04 -1.72
N TYR A 29 1.56 -2.07 -2.55
CA TYR A 29 1.02 -3.35 -2.09
C TYR A 29 1.89 -3.99 -1.02
N PHE A 30 3.20 -4.07 -1.24
CA PHE A 30 4.12 -4.66 -0.26
C PHE A 30 4.22 -3.83 1.04
N VAL A 31 4.19 -2.50 0.94
CA VAL A 31 4.12 -1.61 2.10
C VAL A 31 2.86 -1.91 2.91
N GLY A 32 1.70 -1.93 2.26
CA GLY A 32 0.44 -2.23 2.93
C GLY A 32 0.43 -3.61 3.57
N ARG A 33 0.89 -4.64 2.85
CA ARG A 33 0.95 -6.02 3.36
C ARG A 33 1.87 -6.17 4.57
N ARG A 34 2.96 -5.41 4.62
CA ARG A 34 3.87 -5.39 5.77
C ARG A 34 3.21 -4.78 7.00
N ILE A 35 2.50 -3.66 6.83
CA ILE A 35 1.78 -3.00 7.94
C ILE A 35 0.62 -3.87 8.43
N GLU A 36 -0.15 -4.48 7.53
CA GLU A 36 -1.23 -5.40 7.89
C GLU A 36 -0.71 -6.54 8.75
N ARG A 37 0.33 -7.27 8.30
CA ARG A 37 0.88 -8.39 9.06
C ARG A 37 1.39 -7.97 10.43
N ARG A 38 2.15 -6.87 10.48
CA ARG A 38 2.65 -6.33 11.75
C ARG A 38 1.52 -5.97 12.71
N THR A 39 0.48 -5.31 12.21
CA THR A 39 -0.70 -4.94 13.01
C THR A 39 -1.44 -6.18 13.51
N LEU A 40 -1.55 -7.22 12.68
CA LEU A 40 -2.16 -8.48 13.05
C LEU A 40 -1.37 -9.18 14.16
N ASP A 41 -0.04 -9.22 14.05
CA ASP A 41 0.83 -9.83 15.05
C ASP A 41 0.75 -9.06 16.37
N GLU A 42 0.86 -7.73 16.33
CA GLU A 42 0.81 -6.87 17.52
C GLU A 42 -0.54 -6.98 18.25
N LEU A 43 -1.67 -6.84 17.54
CA LEU A 43 -3.01 -6.98 18.13
C LEU A 43 -3.36 -8.43 18.48
N GLY A 44 -2.73 -9.40 17.81
CA GLY A 44 -2.85 -10.82 18.13
C GLY A 44 -2.21 -11.16 19.48
N MET A 45 -1.14 -10.46 19.85
CA MET A 45 -0.45 -10.63 21.13
C MET A 45 -1.13 -9.92 22.30
N THR A 46 -1.96 -8.90 22.05
CA THR A 46 -2.71 -8.20 23.12
C THR A 46 -3.82 -9.06 23.72
N THR A 47 -4.10 -8.86 25.01
CA THR A 47 -5.19 -9.51 25.73
C THR A 47 -6.55 -8.94 25.34
N ASP A 48 -7.64 -9.67 25.63
CA ASP A 48 -9.00 -9.17 25.35
C ASP A 48 -9.33 -7.90 26.14
N ARG A 49 -8.72 -7.72 27.33
CA ARG A 49 -8.87 -6.50 28.13
C ARG A 49 -8.19 -5.31 27.46
N GLU A 50 -6.95 -5.47 27.02
CA GLU A 50 -6.22 -4.41 26.32
C GLU A 50 -6.89 -4.05 24.99
N LEU A 51 -7.43 -5.03 24.27
CA LEU A 51 -8.26 -4.76 23.09
C LEU A 51 -9.52 -3.98 23.46
N ALA A 52 -10.20 -4.36 24.55
CA ALA A 52 -11.40 -3.67 25.01
C ALA A 52 -11.11 -2.23 25.46
N ASP A 53 -9.95 -1.97 26.05
CA ASP A 53 -9.49 -0.62 26.41
C ASP A 53 -9.30 0.26 25.15
N LEU A 54 -9.00 -0.34 24.00
CA LEU A 54 -8.96 0.30 22.68
C LEU A 54 -10.33 0.36 21.98
N GLY A 55 -11.39 -0.17 22.61
CA GLY A 55 -12.73 -0.29 22.01
C GLY A 55 -12.81 -1.35 20.91
N LEU A 56 -11.92 -2.34 20.93
CA LEU A 56 -11.84 -3.43 19.95
C LEU A 56 -12.22 -4.77 20.58
N SER A 57 -12.80 -5.66 19.77
CA SER A 57 -12.92 -7.07 20.10
C SER A 57 -11.86 -7.91 19.36
N ARG A 58 -11.67 -9.17 19.80
CA ARG A 58 -10.80 -10.12 19.08
C ARG A 58 -11.21 -10.31 17.61
N TYR A 59 -12.50 -10.20 17.31
CA TYR A 59 -13.04 -10.30 15.95
C TYR A 59 -12.66 -9.09 15.08
N ASP A 60 -12.37 -7.93 15.68
CA ASP A 60 -11.98 -6.72 14.96
C ASP A 60 -10.53 -6.72 14.51
N VAL A 61 -9.66 -7.51 15.15
CA VAL A 61 -8.21 -7.53 14.93
C VAL A 61 -7.87 -7.66 13.44
N ARG A 62 -8.48 -8.63 12.75
CA ARG A 62 -8.24 -8.85 11.32
C ARG A 62 -8.69 -7.66 10.48
N ARG A 63 -9.87 -7.11 10.77
CA ARG A 63 -10.44 -5.95 10.06
C ARG A 63 -9.57 -4.71 10.24
N VAL A 64 -9.07 -4.47 11.46
CA VAL A 64 -8.20 -3.33 11.78
C VAL A 64 -6.84 -3.48 11.10
N ALA A 65 -6.25 -4.68 11.09
CA ALA A 65 -5.00 -4.95 10.37
C ALA A 65 -5.14 -4.70 8.86
N GLU A 66 -6.21 -5.20 8.24
CA GLU A 66 -6.49 -4.97 6.82
C GLU A 66 -6.69 -3.48 6.50
N LEU A 67 -7.35 -2.74 7.39
CA LEU A 67 -7.52 -1.28 7.28
C LEU A 67 -6.17 -0.55 7.37
N ALA A 68 -5.33 -0.87 8.36
CA ALA A 68 -4.03 -0.26 8.54
C ALA A 68 -3.12 -0.50 7.32
N GLY A 69 -3.12 -1.72 6.77
CA GLY A 69 -2.39 -2.05 5.55
C GLY A 69 -2.87 -1.23 4.35
N ARG A 70 -4.19 -1.09 4.18
CA ARG A 70 -4.77 -0.28 3.10
C ARG A 70 -4.37 1.19 3.21
N GLN A 71 -4.50 1.78 4.40
CA GLN A 71 -4.10 3.17 4.65
C GLN A 71 -2.61 3.40 4.38
N ALA A 72 -1.75 2.44 4.72
CA ALA A 72 -0.32 2.53 4.43
C ALA A 72 -0.02 2.49 2.92
N ALA A 73 -0.72 1.64 2.17
CA ALA A 73 -0.60 1.58 0.72
C ALA A 73 -1.09 2.88 0.05
N GLU A 74 -2.23 3.42 0.50
CA GLU A 74 -2.78 4.69 0.01
C GLU A 74 -1.82 5.86 0.29
N LYS A 75 -1.26 5.94 1.51
CA LYS A 75 -0.28 6.95 1.87
C LYS A 75 0.98 6.88 0.99
N TYR A 76 1.44 5.67 0.65
CA TYR A 76 2.57 5.49 -0.27
C TYR A 76 2.27 5.93 -1.71
N LEU A 77 1.01 5.81 -2.15
CA LEU A 77 0.59 6.29 -3.47
C LEU A 77 0.36 7.81 -3.49
N ALA A 78 0.05 8.42 -2.35
CA ALA A 78 -0.22 9.85 -2.22
C ALA A 78 1.04 10.71 -2.09
N GLY A 79 2.13 10.18 -1.51
CA GLY A 79 3.44 10.82 -1.43
C GLY A 79 4.32 10.44 -2.59
#